data_AF-A0A5P8WH30-F1
#
_entry.id   AF-A0A5P8WH30-F1
#
_cell.length_a   1.000
_cell.length_b   1.000
_cell.length_c   1.000
_cell.angle_alpha   90.00
_cell.angle_beta   90.00
_cell.angle_gamma   90.00
#
_symmetry.space_group_name_H-M   'P 1'
#
loop_
_entity.id
_entity.type
_entity.pdbx_description
1 polymer ?
#
loop_
_entity_poly.entity_id
_entity_poly.type
_entity_poly.pdbx_seq_one_letter_code
_entity_poly.pdbx_strand_id
1 'polypeptide(L)'
;MTITPDLKISEPIVTQFNWHRSGHKYYYLPDGVSVNCPSSISIGTPFSLIANWLINHYEMYQLIANYDELGVFSSLTLETFLISKA
;
A
#
# COMPACT_ATOMS: atom_id res chain seq x y z
N MET A 1 6.85 -7.78 -2.85
CA MET A 1 8.22 -7.65 -2.29
C MET A 1 8.14 -6.73 -1.08
N THR A 2 8.88 -7.00 -0.02
CA THR A 2 8.89 -6.15 1.18
C THR A 2 10.31 -5.74 1.56
N ILE A 3 10.48 -4.49 1.99
CA ILE A 3 11.74 -3.93 2.49
C ILE A 3 11.53 -3.51 3.96
N THR A 4 12.44 -3.91 4.85
CA THR A 4 12.44 -3.54 6.27
C THR A 4 13.45 -2.42 6.58
N PRO A 5 13.42 -1.79 7.77
CA PRO A 5 14.30 -0.65 8.10
C PRO A 5 15.80 -0.99 8.06
N ASP A 6 16.15 -2.26 8.25
CA ASP A 6 17.51 -2.80 8.12
C ASP A 6 17.88 -3.16 6.67
N LEU A 7 17.08 -2.70 5.70
CA LEU A 7 17.26 -2.89 4.25
C LEU A 7 17.23 -4.34 3.79
N LYS A 8 16.71 -5.26 4.61
CA LYS A 8 16.43 -6.62 4.15
C LYS A 8 15.25 -6.61 3.19
N ILE A 9 15.41 -7.36 2.11
CA ILE A 9 14.41 -7.49 1.06
C ILE A 9 13.87 -8.92 1.09
N SER A 10 12.55 -9.07 1.11
CA SER A 10 11.90 -10.38 0.98
C SER A 10 11.64 -10.72 -0.48
N GLU A 11 11.64 -12.02 -0.78
CA GLU A 11 11.12 -12.50 -2.06
C GLU A 11 9.64 -12.08 -2.26
N PRO A 12 9.20 -11.90 -3.52
CA PRO A 12 7.79 -11.70 -3.83
C PRO A 12 6.96 -12.93 -3.41
N ILE A 13 5.77 -12.67 -2.87
CA ILE A 13 4.77 -13.71 -2.58
C ILE A 13 3.50 -13.43 -3.38
N VAL A 14 2.71 -14.48 -3.64
CA VAL A 14 1.39 -14.32 -4.25
C VAL A 14 0.45 -13.65 -3.26
N THR A 15 -0.19 -12.56 -3.69
CA THR A 15 -1.14 -11.77 -2.88
C THR A 15 -2.44 -11.58 -3.66
N GLN A 16 -3.51 -11.22 -2.95
CA GLN A 16 -4.80 -10.88 -3.55
C GLN A 16 -5.06 -9.39 -3.39
N PHE A 17 -5.60 -8.80 -4.45
CA PHE A 17 -5.89 -7.38 -4.42
C PHE A 17 -7.06 -7.07 -3.47
N ASN A 18 -6.82 -6.19 -2.50
CA ASN A 18 -7.86 -5.68 -1.61
C ASN A 18 -7.98 -4.16 -1.75
N TRP A 19 -8.98 -3.71 -2.50
CA TRP A 19 -9.25 -2.28 -2.66
C TRP A 19 -9.68 -1.63 -1.35
N HIS A 20 -10.50 -2.31 -0.53
CA HIS A 20 -11.15 -1.71 0.62
C HIS A 20 -10.33 -1.88 1.92
N ARG A 21 -9.88 -0.74 2.47
CA ARG A 21 -9.19 -0.68 3.77
C ARG A 21 -10.05 0.10 4.73
N SER A 22 -10.59 -0.59 5.74
CA SER A 22 -11.44 0.04 6.77
C SER A 22 -10.72 1.22 7.43
N GLY A 23 -11.42 2.34 7.60
CA GLY A 23 -10.86 3.55 8.21
C GLY A 23 -9.96 4.40 7.31
N HIS A 24 -9.66 3.98 6.08
CA HIS A 24 -8.90 4.79 5.12
C HIS A 24 -9.81 5.68 4.28
N LYS A 25 -9.40 6.94 4.09
CA LYS A 25 -9.93 7.83 3.05
C LYS A 25 -9.12 7.65 1.77
N TYR A 26 -9.78 7.84 0.63
CA TYR A 26 -9.19 7.71 -0.70
C TYR A 26 -9.12 9.08 -1.37
N TYR A 27 -7.97 9.38 -1.96
CA TYR A 27 -7.72 10.58 -2.75
C TYR A 27 -7.27 10.13 -4.14
N TYR A 28 -8.04 10.51 -5.15
CA TYR A 28 -7.73 10.21 -6.54
C TYR A 28 -6.97 11.39 -7.14
N LEU A 29 -5.83 11.07 -7.74
CA LEU A 29 -4.94 12.02 -8.37
C LEU A 29 -4.96 11.78 -9.89
N PRO A 30 -4.43 12.72 -10.69
CA PRO A 30 -4.18 12.48 -12.10
C PRO A 30 -3.31 11.23 -12.35
N ASP A 31 -3.29 10.78 -13.60
CA ASP A 31 -2.45 9.66 -14.06
C ASP A 31 -2.75 8.30 -13.40
N GLY A 32 -4.02 8.06 -13.04
CA GLY A 32 -4.45 6.77 -12.47
C GLY A 32 -3.86 6.50 -11.09
N VAL A 33 -3.36 7.53 -10.40
CA VAL A 33 -2.81 7.43 -9.06
C VAL A 33 -3.92 7.59 -8.02
N SER A 34 -3.88 6.80 -6.95
CA SER A 34 -4.71 7.04 -5.77
C SER A 34 -3.94 6.82 -4.49
N VAL A 35 -4.11 7.71 -3.52
CA VAL A 35 -3.54 7.58 -2.18
C VAL A 35 -4.66 7.24 -1.21
N ASN A 36 -4.44 6.24 -0.36
CA ASN A 36 -5.37 5.87 0.70
C ASN A 36 -4.67 5.78 2.06
N CYS A 37 -5.19 6.54 3.02
CA CYS A 37 -4.63 6.68 4.36
C CYS A 37 -5.72 6.92 5.40
N PRO A 38 -5.47 6.61 6.69
CA PRO A 38 -6.37 6.97 7.78
C PRO A 38 -6.65 8.47 7.79
N SER A 39 -7.88 8.87 8.13
CA SER A 39 -8.23 10.28 8.27
C SER A 39 -7.58 10.96 9.48
N SER A 40 -7.16 10.15 10.45
CA SER A 40 -6.44 10.54 11.65
C SER A 40 -5.63 9.34 12.14
N ILE A 41 -4.48 9.59 12.77
CA ILE A 41 -3.65 8.55 13.37
C ILE A 41 -3.88 8.59 14.88
N SER A 42 -4.31 7.46 15.44
CA SER A 42 -4.48 7.29 16.89
C SER A 42 -3.19 6.79 17.51
N ILE A 43 -2.77 7.40 18.62
CA ILE A 43 -1.60 6.94 19.40
C ILE A 43 -1.81 5.48 19.83
N GLY A 44 -0.77 4.66 19.72
CA GLY A 44 -0.83 3.24 20.10
C GLY A 44 -1.54 2.36 19.09
N THR A 45 -1.87 2.86 17.89
CA THR A 45 -2.53 2.08 16.84
C THR A 45 -1.62 2.02 15.60
N PRO A 46 -1.20 0.82 15.17
CA PRO A 46 -0.48 0.63 13.91
C PRO A 46 -1.32 1.15 12.73
N PHE A 47 -0.64 1.68 11.71
CA PHE A 47 -1.31 2.18 10.53
C PHE A 47 -0.48 1.98 9.26
N SER A 48 -1.14 2.11 8.12
CA SER A 48 -0.49 2.05 6.82
C SER A 48 -0.82 3.27 5.98
N LEU A 49 0.14 3.71 5.18
CA LEU A 49 -0.06 4.68 4.10
C LEU A 49 0.11 3.96 2.78
N ILE A 50 -0.82 4.13 1.87
CA ILE A 50 -0.88 3.34 0.65
C ILE A 50 -0.98 4.27 -0.55
N ALA A 51 -0.15 4.02 -1.55
CA ALA A 51 -0.21 4.66 -2.85
C ALA A 51 -0.45 3.58 -3.91
N ASN A 52 -1.37 3.84 -4.83
CA ASN A 52 -1.69 2.96 -5.93
C ASN A 52 -1.42 3.72 -7.22
N TRP A 53 -0.92 3.04 -8.24
CA TRP A 53 -0.76 3.59 -9.56
C TRP A 53 -1.22 2.57 -10.59
N LEU A 54 -2.27 2.92 -11.33
CA LEU A 54 -2.67 2.20 -12.53
C LEU A 54 -1.69 2.56 -13.65
N ILE A 55 -0.64 1.74 -13.81
CA ILE A 55 0.42 1.95 -14.80
C ILE A 55 -0.14 1.93 -16.22
N ASN A 56 -1.07 1.01 -16.47
CA ASN A 56 -1.80 0.89 -17.71
C ASN A 56 -3.09 0.06 -17.46
N HIS A 57 -3.86 -0.19 -18.52
CA HIS A 57 -5.14 -0.92 -18.45
C HIS A 57 -5.03 -2.39 -17.95
N TYR A 58 -3.82 -2.92 -17.81
CA TYR A 58 -3.53 -4.31 -17.44
C TYR A 58 -2.68 -4.44 -16.18
N GLU A 59 -2.16 -3.35 -15.64
CA GLU A 59 -1.15 -3.41 -14.58
C GLU A 59 -1.35 -2.29 -13.56
N MET A 60 -1.32 -2.68 -12.29
CA MET A 60 -1.39 -1.74 -11.17
C MET A 60 -0.32 -2.08 -10.14
N TYR A 61 0.34 -1.04 -9.65
CA TYR A 61 1.28 -1.12 -8.53
C TYR A 61 0.64 -0.54 -7.28
N GLN A 62 0.81 -1.22 -6.15
CA GLN A 62 0.44 -0.72 -4.83
C GLN A 62 1.69 -0.69 -3.95
N LEU A 63 2.01 0.48 -3.42
CA LEU A 63 3.06 0.69 -2.44
C LEU A 63 2.42 0.92 -1.07
N ILE A 64 2.80 0.11 -0.09
CA ILE A 64 2.25 0.13 1.28
C ILE A 64 3.41 0.42 2.25
N ALA A 65 3.39 1.57 2.91
CA ALA A 65 4.25 1.86 4.04
C ALA A 65 3.52 1.52 5.34
N ASN A 66 4.09 0.66 6.17
CA ASN A 66 3.52 0.24 7.44
C ASN A 66 4.28 0.87 8.61
N TYR A 67 3.54 1.29 9.63
CA TYR A 67 4.04 1.88 10.86
C TYR A 67 3.48 1.13 12.06
N ASP A 68 4.31 0.93 13.08
CA ASP A 68 3.90 0.27 14.31
C ASP A 68 3.08 1.20 15.23
N GLU A 69 2.73 0.70 16.42
CA GLU A 69 1.95 1.43 17.43
C GLU A 69 2.64 2.69 17.97
N LEU A 70 3.96 2.80 17.81
CA LEU A 70 4.76 3.98 18.18
C LEU A 70 4.93 4.95 17.00
N GLY A 71 4.37 4.62 15.83
CA GLY A 71 4.53 5.39 14.60
C GLY A 71 5.91 5.20 13.97
N VAL A 72 6.68 4.18 14.35
CA VAL A 72 7.98 3.87 13.75
C VAL A 72 7.75 3.10 12.46
N PHE A 73 8.51 3.45 11.43
CA PHE A 73 8.49 2.75 10.15
C PHE A 73 8.86 1.27 10.35
N SER A 74 7.96 0.38 9.93
CA SER A 74 8.10 -1.06 10.11
C SER A 74 8.45 -1.77 8.80
N SER A 75 7.84 -1.38 7.68
CA SER A 75 8.13 -1.99 6.38
C SER A 75 7.56 -1.19 5.21
N LEU A 76 8.11 -1.42 4.02
CA LEU A 76 7.60 -0.96 2.75
C LEU A 76 7.33 -2.15 1.84
N THR A 77 6.08 -2.36 1.45
CA THR A 77 5.67 -3.46 0.57
C THR A 77 5.28 -2.91 -0.80
N LEU A 78 5.87 -3.46 -1.86
CA LEU A 78 5.40 -3.29 -3.23
C LEU A 78 4.62 -4.54 -3.65
N GLU A 79 3.36 -4.33 -4.03
CA GLU A 79 2.49 -5.33 -4.64
C GLU A 79 2.22 -4.94 -6.09
N THR A 80 2.26 -5.92 -6.98
CA THR A 80 2.04 -5.75 -8.42
C THR A 80 0.90 -6.65 -8.86
N PHE A 81 -0.08 -6.09 -9.56
CA PHE A 81 -1.29 -6.80 -9.96
C PHE A 81 -1.46 -6.75 -11.47
N LEU A 82 -1.76 -7.91 -12.05
CA LEU A 82 -2.24 -8.02 -13.43
C LEU A 82 -3.77 -7.94 -13.42
N ILE A 83 -4.31 -7.00 -14.17
CA ILE A 83 -5.74 -6.79 -14.34
C ILE A 83 -6.18 -7.62 -15.56
N SER A 84 -6.87 -8.74 -15.31
CA SER A 84 -7.49 -9.52 -16.37
C SER A 84 -8.72 -8.81 -16.91
N LYS A 85 -8.97 -8.89 -18.22
CA LYS A 85 -10.26 -8.50 -18.80
C LYS A 85 -11.36 -9.36 -18.17
N ALA A 86 -12.41 -8.70 -17.68
CA ALA A 86 -13.64 -9.34 -17.24
C ALA A 86 -14.38 -10.02 -18.41
#